data_AF-A0A7U9RDL8-F1
#
_entry.id   AF-A0A7U9RDL8-F1
#
_cell.length_a   1.000
_cell.length_b   1.000
_cell.length_c   1.000
_cell.angle_alpha   90.00
_cell.angle_beta   90.00
_cell.angle_gamma   90.00
#
_symmetry.space_group_name_H-M   'P 1'
#
loop_
_entity.id
_entity.type
_entity.pdbx_description
1 polymer ?
#
loop_
_entity_poly.entity_id
_entity_poly.type
_entity_poly.pdbx_seq_one_letter_code
_entity_poly.pdbx_strand_id
1 'polypeptide(L)'
;MHDFNCTQASDMNFELMADRTRYLKENPKGVSEMCRIMEDMRKESLKEGIQEEKKMTVIRMLEAGKYLLEEIANISGLSLEEVNQLKAERNA
;
A
#
# COMPACT_ATOMS: atom_id res chain seq x y z
N MET A 1 -25.29 -1.53 14.35
CA MET A 1 -24.38 -2.42 15.08
C MET A 1 -23.64 -1.55 16.09
N HIS A 2 -23.91 -1.70 17.39
CA HIS A 2 -23.39 -0.77 18.43
C HIS A 2 -21.87 -0.86 18.57
N ASP A 3 -21.35 -2.06 18.78
CA ASP A 3 -19.95 -2.28 19.15
C ASP A 3 -18.94 -1.86 18.08
N PHE A 4 -19.28 -2.00 16.79
CA PHE A 4 -18.41 -1.57 15.69
C PHE A 4 -18.30 -0.05 15.56
N ASN A 5 -19.29 0.69 16.08
CA ASN A 5 -19.27 2.15 16.13
C ASN A 5 -18.70 2.65 17.47
N CYS A 6 -18.35 1.75 18.38
CA CYS A 6 -17.88 2.09 19.70
C CYS A 6 -16.35 2.16 19.73
N THR A 7 -15.81 3.21 20.37
CA THR A 7 -14.36 3.43 20.42
C THR A 7 -13.73 2.88 21.70
N GLN A 8 -14.46 2.96 22.81
CA GLN A 8 -14.04 2.52 24.14
C GLN A 8 -14.48 1.08 24.41
N ALA A 9 -13.61 0.29 25.03
CA ALA A 9 -13.94 -1.09 25.40
C ALA A 9 -15.06 -1.18 26.45
N SER A 10 -15.18 -0.18 27.33
CA SER A 10 -16.21 -0.12 28.39
C SER A 10 -17.63 -0.02 27.86
N ASP A 11 -17.79 0.52 26.67
CA ASP A 11 -19.08 0.90 26.09
C ASP A 11 -19.56 -0.14 25.06
N MET A 12 -18.84 -1.27 24.92
CA MET A 12 -19.20 -2.39 24.03
C MET A 12 -20.09 -3.40 24.76
N ASN A 13 -21.10 -3.93 24.06
CA ASN A 13 -22.02 -4.92 24.63
C ASN A 13 -21.47 -6.35 24.56
N PHE A 14 -20.62 -6.66 23.58
CA PHE A 14 -20.05 -7.99 23.41
C PHE A 14 -18.66 -8.10 24.04
N GLU A 15 -18.56 -8.92 25.09
CA GLU A 15 -17.35 -9.07 25.92
C GLU A 15 -16.11 -9.42 25.10
N LEU A 16 -16.21 -10.33 24.12
CA LEU A 16 -15.06 -10.71 23.28
C LEU A 16 -14.50 -9.52 22.49
N MET A 17 -15.36 -8.63 22.00
CA MET A 17 -14.94 -7.43 21.26
C MET A 17 -14.39 -6.37 22.21
N ALA A 18 -14.99 -6.22 23.40
CA ALA A 18 -14.49 -5.36 24.47
C ALA A 18 -13.06 -5.75 24.90
N ASP A 19 -12.83 -7.04 25.18
CA ASP A 19 -11.53 -7.54 25.62
C ASP A 19 -10.45 -7.38 24.54
N ARG A 20 -10.80 -7.66 23.28
CA ARG A 20 -9.89 -7.46 22.17
C ARG A 20 -9.55 -5.98 21.99
N THR A 21 -10.54 -5.10 22.10
CA THR A 21 -10.34 -3.64 22.01
C THR A 21 -9.45 -3.13 23.14
N ARG A 22 -9.68 -3.60 24.37
CA ARG A 22 -8.86 -3.26 25.54
C ARG A 22 -7.40 -3.67 25.33
N TYR A 23 -7.16 -4.89 24.85
CA TYR A 23 -5.79 -5.33 24.55
C TYR A 23 -5.14 -4.47 23.46
N LEU A 24 -5.84 -4.18 22.37
CA LEU A 24 -5.25 -3.48 21.22
C LEU A 24 -5.09 -1.96 21.43
N LYS A 25 -5.93 -1.33 22.27
CA LYS A 25 -5.94 0.14 22.45
C LYS A 25 -5.42 0.61 23.81
N GLU A 26 -5.50 -0.21 24.86
CA GLU A 26 -5.18 0.21 26.23
C GLU A 26 -3.96 -0.54 26.80
N ASN A 27 -3.75 -1.82 26.43
CA ASN A 27 -2.59 -2.57 26.89
C ASN A 27 -1.32 -2.13 26.15
N PRO A 28 -0.23 -1.73 26.84
CA PRO A 28 1.01 -1.28 26.20
C PRO A 28 1.58 -2.25 25.15
N LYS A 29 1.45 -3.56 25.37
CA LYS A 29 1.92 -4.57 24.41
C LYS A 29 1.09 -4.57 23.13
N GLY A 30 -0.23 -4.58 23.25
CA GLY A 30 -1.12 -4.58 22.09
C GLY A 30 -1.11 -3.26 21.33
N VAL A 31 -0.97 -2.13 22.05
CA VAL A 31 -0.75 -0.81 21.43
C VAL A 31 0.54 -0.79 20.62
N SER A 32 1.65 -1.32 21.17
CA SER A 32 2.92 -1.38 20.45
C SER A 32 2.84 -2.26 19.19
N GLU A 33 2.11 -3.37 19.24
CA GLU A 33 1.87 -4.25 18.10
C GLU A 33 1.07 -3.53 17.00
N MET A 34 -0.01 -2.83 17.38
CA MET A 34 -0.83 -2.05 16.46
C MET A 34 -0.05 -0.90 15.83
N CYS A 35 0.76 -0.18 16.60
CA CYS A 35 1.63 0.88 16.06
C CYS A 35 2.59 0.32 15.01
N ARG A 36 3.22 -0.83 15.27
CA ARG A 36 4.12 -1.47 14.32
C ARG A 36 3.42 -1.87 13.03
N ILE A 37 2.24 -2.48 13.12
CA ILE A 37 1.45 -2.86 11.94
C ILE A 37 1.12 -1.62 11.11
N MET A 38 0.71 -0.52 11.74
CA MET A 38 0.38 0.73 11.04
C MET A 38 1.61 1.36 10.37
N GLU A 39 2.79 1.27 10.99
CA GLU A 39 4.04 1.71 10.37
C GLU A 39 4.44 0.85 9.17
N ASP A 40 4.28 -0.47 9.28
CA ASP A 40 4.62 -1.39 8.20
C ASP A 40 3.66 -1.21 7.03
N MET A 41 2.35 -1.09 7.27
CA MET A 41 1.37 -0.71 6.26
C MET A 41 1.73 0.61 5.57
N ARG A 42 2.15 1.63 6.31
CA ARG A 42 2.57 2.92 5.72
C ARG A 42 3.77 2.75 4.80
N LYS A 43 4.77 1.96 5.21
CA LYS A 43 5.98 1.70 4.40
C LYS A 43 5.63 0.92 3.13
N GLU A 44 4.75 -0.07 3.24
CA GLU A 44 4.27 -0.86 2.11
C GLU A 44 3.50 0.01 1.12
N SER A 45 2.50 0.77 1.57
CA SER A 45 1.73 1.66 0.70
C SER A 45 2.60 2.72 0.01
N LEU A 46 3.64 3.23 0.68
CA LEU A 46 4.57 4.16 0.06
C LEU A 46 5.41 3.48 -1.05
N LYS A 47 5.89 2.27 -0.81
CA LYS A 47 6.65 1.50 -1.80
C LYS A 47 5.79 1.15 -3.00
N GLU A 48 4.57 0.69 -2.76
CA GLU A 48 3.59 0.39 -3.81
C GLU A 48 3.28 1.64 -4.64
N GLY A 49 3.00 2.78 -3.98
CA GLY A 49 2.72 4.03 -4.67
C GLY A 49 3.88 4.52 -5.56
N ILE A 50 5.13 4.38 -5.10
CA ILE A 50 6.31 4.69 -5.93
C ILE A 50 6.41 3.74 -7.12
N GLN A 51 6.16 2.45 -6.92
CA GLN A 51 6.22 1.46 -8.00
C GLN A 51 5.11 1.68 -9.03
N GLU A 52 3.90 2.00 -8.59
CA GLU A 52 2.78 2.35 -9.47
C GLU A 52 3.06 3.63 -10.26
N GLU A 53 3.60 4.67 -9.61
CA GLU A 53 3.95 5.93 -10.28
C GLU A 53 4.99 5.71 -11.39
N LYS A 54 6.02 4.90 -11.14
CA LYS A 54 6.99 4.49 -12.17
C LYS A 54 6.34 3.78 -13.35
N LYS A 55 5.45 2.80 -13.08
CA LYS A 55 4.72 2.08 -14.14
C LYS A 55 3.85 3.02 -14.96
N MET A 56 3.11 3.92 -14.31
CA MET A 56 2.27 4.91 -14.98
C MET A 56 3.09 5.88 -15.82
N THR A 57 4.28 6.28 -15.35
CA THR A 57 5.20 7.11 -16.11
C THR A 57 5.71 6.40 -17.36
N VAL A 58 6.07 5.12 -17.28
CA VAL A 58 6.41 4.30 -18.47
C VAL A 58 5.26 4.21 -19.45
N ILE A 59 4.03 3.95 -18.98
CA ILE A 59 2.84 3.87 -19.84
C ILE A 59 2.63 5.18 -20.59
N ARG A 60 2.69 6.33 -19.89
CA ARG A 60 2.58 7.67 -20.51
C ARG A 60 3.68 7.94 -21.54
N MET A 61 4.90 7.46 -21.29
CA MET A 61 6.02 7.59 -22.24
C MET A 61 5.82 6.70 -23.48
N LEU A 62 5.33 5.48 -23.31
CA LEU A 62 4.98 4.57 -24.39
C LEU A 62 3.80 5.09 -25.23
N GLU A 63 2.86 5.82 -24.63
CA GLU A 63 1.79 6.52 -25.33
C GLU A 63 2.30 7.72 -26.12
N ALA A 64 3.23 8.49 -25.55
CA ALA A 64 3.82 9.63 -26.24
C ALA A 64 4.60 9.21 -27.50
N GLY A 65 5.18 8.00 -27.53
CA GLY A 65 5.86 7.43 -28.70
C GLY A 65 7.12 8.18 -29.14
N LYS A 66 7.66 9.07 -28.28
CA LYS A 66 8.80 9.95 -28.58
C LYS A 66 10.16 9.41 -28.14
N TYR A 67 10.16 8.43 -27.24
CA TYR A 67 11.36 7.95 -26.56
C TYR A 67 11.70 6.51 -26.97
N LEU A 68 13.00 6.21 -27.07
CA LEU A 68 13.50 4.84 -27.24
C LEU A 68 13.28 4.03 -25.94
N LEU A 69 13.16 2.71 -26.05
CA LEU A 69 12.93 1.85 -24.87
C LEU A 69 14.04 1.97 -23.82
N GLU A 70 15.28 2.18 -24.27
CA GLU A 70 16.45 2.42 -23.41
C GLU A 70 16.35 3.76 -22.66
N GLU A 71 15.86 4.81 -23.32
CA GLU A 71 15.63 6.11 -22.68
C GLU A 71 14.50 6.03 -21.65
N ILE A 72 13.43 5.28 -21.96
CA ILE A 72 12.32 5.06 -21.02
C ILE A 72 12.79 4.31 -19.77
N ALA A 73 13.62 3.27 -19.92
CA ALA A 73 14.20 2.53 -18.80
C ALA A 73 15.08 3.45 -17.93
N ASN A 74 15.94 4.25 -18.56
CA ASN A 74 16.81 5.19 -17.84
C ASN A 74 16.02 6.27 -17.08
N ILE A 75 14.96 6.84 -17.68
CA ILE A 75 14.17 7.91 -17.04
C ILE A 75 13.28 7.36 -15.91
N SER A 76 12.65 6.20 -16.11
CA SER A 76 11.76 5.59 -15.11
C SER A 76 12.51 4.88 -13.97
N GLY A 77 13.81 4.62 -14.16
CA GLY A 77 14.61 3.83 -13.22
C GLY A 77 14.08 2.41 -13.07
N LEU A 78 13.54 1.85 -14.16
CA LEU A 78 13.12 0.46 -14.31
C LEU A 78 14.04 -0.25 -15.29
N SER A 79 14.10 -1.58 -15.21
CA SER A 79 14.87 -2.39 -16.14
C SER A 79 14.22 -2.45 -17.53
N LEU A 80 15.02 -2.73 -18.55
CA LEU A 80 14.53 -2.95 -19.92
C LEU A 80 13.51 -4.09 -19.99
N GLU A 81 13.67 -5.12 -19.16
CA GLU A 81 12.75 -6.27 -19.08
C GLU A 81 11.37 -5.83 -18.57
N GLU A 82 11.32 -5.05 -17.49
CA GLU A 82 10.08 -4.51 -16.93
C GLU A 82 9.36 -3.58 -17.92
N VAL A 83 10.08 -2.74 -18.63
CA VAL A 83 9.50 -1.86 -19.67
C VAL A 83 8.90 -2.68 -20.81
N ASN A 84 9.58 -3.76 -21.23
CA ASN A 84 9.07 -4.66 -22.26
C ASN A 84 7.83 -5.45 -21.79
N GLN A 85 7.81 -5.88 -20.53
CA GLN A 85 6.65 -6.53 -19.94
C GLN A 85 5.44 -5.58 -19.88
N LEU A 86 5.63 -4.35 -19.42
CA LEU A 86 4.57 -3.33 -19.40
C LEU A 86 4.05 -3.00 -20.82
N LYS A 87 4.94 -3.01 -21.81
CA LYS A 87 4.54 -2.86 -23.22
C LYS A 87 3.73 -4.06 -23.73
N ALA A 88 4.08 -5.28 -23.30
CA ALA A 88 3.35 -6.50 -23.67
C ALA A 88 1.96 -6.56 -23.00
N GLU A 89 1.88 -6.23 -21.71
CA GLU A 89 0.62 -6.15 -20.94
C GLU A 89 -0.35 -5.12 -21.51
N ARG A 90 0.15 -4.03 -22.10
CA ARG A 90 -0.68 -3.04 -22.82
C ARG A 90 -1.24 -3.56 -24.15
N ASN A 91 -0.47 -4.38 -24.86
CA ASN A 91 -0.81 -4.86 -26.19
C ASN A 91 -1.66 -6.15 -26.18
N ALA A 92 -1.86 -6.74 -24.99
CA ALA A 92 -2.75 -7.87 -24.74
C ALA A 92 -4.19 -7.39 -24.50
#